data_AF-A0A392SL04-F1
#
_entry.id   AF-A0A392SL04-F1
#
_cell.length_a   1.000
_cell.length_b   1.000
_cell.length_c   1.000
_cell.angle_alpha   90.00
_cell.angle_beta   90.00
_cell.angle_gamma   90.00
#
_symmetry.space_group_name_H-M   'P 1'
#
loop_
_entity.id
_entity.type
_entity.pdbx_description
1 polymer ?
#
loop_
_entity_poly.entity_id
_entity_poly.type
_entity_poly.pdbx_seq_one_letter_code
_entity_poly.pdbx_strand_id
1 'polypeptide(L)' 'MAHLSAAKRILRYIKWTLDCGIVIQTPDRRSIELVGYTDSNWCGDKDDRKSTAGYIFLYGGA' A
#
# COMPACT_ATOMS: atom_id res chain seq x y z
N MET A 1 -11.37 26.59 -0.89
CA MET A 1 -10.40 26.43 0.22
C MET A 1 -10.24 24.98 0.71
N ALA A 2 -11.31 24.20 0.87
CA ALA A 2 -11.26 22.82 1.38
C ALA A 2 -10.41 21.84 0.53
N HIS A 3 -10.43 21.99 -0.80
CA HIS A 3 -9.63 21.14 -1.70
C HIS A 3 -8.12 21.37 -1.55
N LEU A 4 -7.68 22.62 -1.41
CA LEU A 4 -6.26 22.95 -1.23
C LEU A 4 -5.73 22.43 0.12
N SER A 5 -6.52 22.52 1.19
CA SER A 5 -6.15 21.94 2.49
C SER A 5 -6.06 20.42 2.43
N ALA A 6 -6.96 19.75 1.70
CA ALA A 6 -6.92 18.31 1.50
C ALA A 6 -5.67 17.89 0.70
N ALA A 7 -5.37 18.58 -0.41
CA ALA A 7 -4.18 18.33 -1.22
C ALA A 7 -2.88 18.50 -0.40
N LYS A 8 -2.79 19.58 0.39
CA LYS A 8 -1.65 19.80 1.29
C LYS A 8 -1.50 18.70 2.34
N ARG A 9 -2.60 18.12 2.84
CA ARG A 9 -2.57 17.01 3.81
C ARG A 9 -2.01 15.74 3.16
N ILE A 10 -2.43 15.42 1.94
CA ILE A 10 -1.92 14.27 1.17
C ILE A 10 -0.42 14.43 0.91
N LEU A 11 0.03 15.59 0.43
CA LEU A 11 1.45 15.83 0.15
C LEU A 11 2.34 15.74 1.40
N ARG A 12 1.85 16.19 2.57
CA ARG A 12 2.56 16.02 3.84
C ARG A 12 2.67 14.56 4.26
N TYR A 13 1.60 13.79 4.09
CA TYR A 13 1.61 12.36 4.38
C TYR A 13 2.65 11.65 3.52
N ILE A 14 2.59 11.83 2.20
CA ILE A 14 3.56 11.24 1.25
C ILE A 14 4.99 11.62 1.62
N LYS A 15 5.26 12.91 1.91
CA LYS A 15 6.61 13.38 2.28
C LYS A 15 7.19 12.68 3.51
N TRP A 16 6.35 12.34 4.49
CA TRP A 16 6.80 11.70 5.73
C TRP A 16 6.84 10.17 5.66
N THR A 17 6.15 9.56 4.69
CA THR A 17 6.11 8.11 4.50
C THR A 17 6.93 7.64 3.31
N LEU A 18 7.86 8.45 2.80
CA LEU A 18 8.70 8.08 1.64
C LEU A 18 9.51 6.80 1.89
N ASP A 19 9.98 6.63 3.12
CA ASP A 19 10.78 5.48 3.55
C ASP A 19 9.92 4.39 4.23
N CYS A 20 8.60 4.59 4.31
CA CYS A 20 7.69 3.61 4.87
C CYS A 20 7.15 2.72 3.75
N GLY A 21 7.46 1.43 3.83
CA GLY A 21 6.96 0.43 2.89
C GLY A 21 6.87 -0.94 3.53
N ILE A 22 6.13 -1.83 2.90
CA ILE A 22 6.11 -3.25 3.28
C ILE A 22 7.34 -3.89 2.62
N VAL A 23 8.35 -4.18 3.42
CA VAL A 23 9.58 -4.84 2.94
C VAL A 23 9.38 -6.35 3.03
N ILE A 24 9.39 -7.01 1.87
CA ILE A 24 9.28 -8.45 1.76
C ILE A 24 10.64 -9.00 1.34
N GLN A 25 11.37 -9.56 2.29
CA GLN A 25 12.67 -10.19 2.04
C GLN A 25 12.48 -11.69 1.83
N THR A 26 12.99 -12.22 0.73
CA THR A 26 13.09 -13.67 0.51
C THR A 26 14.42 -14.17 1.08
N PRO A 27 14.44 -15.21 1.94
CA PRO A 27 15.68 -15.80 2.41
C PRO A 27 16.37 -16.57 1.27
N ASP A 28 17.70 -16.67 1.37
CA ASP A 28 18.64 -17.09 0.33
C ASP A 28 18.17 -18.19 -0.65
N ARG A 29 18.16 -17.80 -1.94
CA ARG A 29 18.62 -18.56 -3.12
C ARG A 29 18.22 -20.03 -3.32
N ARG A 30 17.11 -20.50 -2.75
CA ARG A 30 16.43 -21.72 -3.22
C ARG A 30 15.02 -21.41 -3.66
N SER A 31 14.92 -20.83 -4.87
CA SER A 31 13.79 -20.93 -5.82
C SER A 31 12.36 -20.86 -5.27
N ILE A 32 12.09 -20.13 -4.19
CA ILE A 32 10.73 -19.91 -3.74
C ILE A 32 10.24 -18.60 -4.35
N GLU A 33 9.36 -18.73 -5.33
CA GLU A 33 8.69 -17.61 -5.96
C GLU A 33 7.70 -17.00 -4.96
N LEU A 34 7.90 -15.73 -4.62
CA LEU A 34 7.00 -14.95 -3.80
C LEU A 34 6.38 -13.86 -4.67
N VAL A 35 5.12 -14.02 -5.04
CA VAL A 35 4.38 -13.08 -5.89
C VAL A 35 3.36 -12.35 -5.04
N GLY A 36 3.47 -11.02 -4.98
CA GLY A 36 2.52 -10.16 -4.28
C GLY A 36 1.61 -9.43 -5.25
N TYR A 37 0.31 -9.45 -5.01
CA TYR A 37 -0.68 -8.58 -5.66
C TYR A 37 -1.25 -7.63 -4.63
N THR A 38 -1.43 -6.37 -5.01
CA THR A 38 -2.09 -5.35 -4.20
C THR A 38 -3.23 -4.74 -4.99
N ASP A 39 -4.38 -4.62 -4.34
CA ASP A 39 -5.48 -3.79 -4.80
C ASP A 39 -5.75 -2.72 -3.76
N SER A 40 -5.99 -1.50 -4.21
CA SER A 40 -6.36 -0.39 -3.35
C SER A 40 -7.67 0.17 -3.83
N ASN A 41 -8.74 -0.06 -3.07
CA ASN A 41 -10.06 0.47 -3.40
C ASN A 41 -10.39 1.68 -2.52
N TRP A 42 -10.84 2.75 -3.17
CA TRP A 42 -11.32 3.98 -2.52
C TRP A 42 -12.83 3.96 -2.24
N CYS A 43 -13.57 3.00 -2.80
CA CYS A 43 -15.02 3.07 -2.97
C CYS A 43 -15.87 2.90 -1.69
N GLY A 44 -15.24 2.63 -0.53
CA GLY A 44 -15.96 2.20 0.68
C GLY A 44 -16.32 3.27 1.72
N ASP A 45 -15.83 4.51 1.62
CA ASP A 45 -15.81 5.37 2.81
C ASP A 45 -16.13 6.84 2.51
N LYS A 46 -17.33 7.27 2.93
CA LYS A 46 -17.82 8.65 2.75
C LYS A 46 -17.25 9.64 3.77
N ASP A 47 -16.73 9.17 4.91
CA ASP A 47 -16.38 10.03 6.04
C ASP A 47 -14.89 9.92 6.45
N ASP A 48 -14.33 8.71 6.47
CA ASP A 48 -13.02 8.43 7.05
C ASP A 48 -11.87 8.40 6.01
N ARG A 49 -12.20 8.38 4.69
CA ARG A 49 -11.24 8.29 3.56
C ARG A 49 -10.18 7.21 3.75
N LYS A 50 -10.49 6.14 4.47
CA LYS A 50 -9.57 5.03 4.66
C LYS A 50 -9.61 4.20 3.38
N SER A 51 -8.48 4.15 2.69
CA SER A 51 -8.32 3.23 1.56
C SER A 51 -8.37 1.80 2.11
N THR A 52 -9.31 1.00 1.62
CA THR A 52 -9.31 -0.43 1.90
C THR A 52 -8.29 -1.04 0.96
N ALA A 53 -7.14 -1.45 1.50
CA ALA A 53 -6.11 -2.11 0.72
C ALA A 53 -6.22 -3.62 0.92
N GLY A 54 -6.38 -4.35 -0.18
CA GLY A 54 -6.29 -5.79 -0.25
C GLY A 54 -4.90 -6.21 -0.70
N TYR A 55 -4.38 -7.28 -0.10
CA TYR A 55 -3.08 -7.85 -0.46
C TYR A 55 -3.21 -9.36 -0.57
N ILE A 56 -2.62 -9.94 -1.62
CA ILE A 56 -2.50 -11.38 -1.82
C ILE A 56 -1.03 -11.71 -2.02
N PHE A 57 -0.52 -12.71 -1.30
CA PHE A 57 0.84 -13.21 -1.45
C PHE A 57 0.80 -14.69 -1.80
N LEU A 58 1.37 -15.04 -2.95
CA LEU A 58 1.60 -16.41 -3.40
C LEU A 58 3.03 -16.79 -3.02
N TYR A 59 3.19 -17.89 -2.31
CA TYR A 59 4.50 -18.39 -1.87
C TYR A 59 4.70 -19.81 -2.38
N GLY A 60 5.74 -20.02 -3.20
CA GLY A 60 6.09 -21.35 -3.70
C GLY A 60 5.23 -21.85 -4.88
N GLY A 61 4.66 -20.95 -5.68
CA GLY A 61 3.90 -21.30 -6.89
C GLY A 61 2.43 -21.71 -6.66
N ALA A 62 1.86 -21.33 -5.51
CA ALA A 62 0.42 -21.45 -5.23
C ALA A 62 -0.43 -20.56 -6.14
#